data_AF-A0A428V0N8-F1
#
_entry.id   AF-A0A428V0N8-F1
#
_cell.length_a   1.000
_cell.length_b   1.000
_cell.length_c   1.000
_cell.angle_alpha   90.00
_cell.angle_beta   90.00
_cell.angle_gamma   90.00
#
_symmetry.space_group_name_H-M   'P 1'
#
loop_
_entity.id
_entity.type
_entity.pdbx_description
1 polymer ?
#
loop_
_entity_poly.entity_id
_entity_poly.type
_entity_poly.pdbx_seq_one_letter_code
_entity_poly.pdbx_strand_id
1 'polypeptide(L)'
;MSLTKDEDLWEPISMQHYGQSLRLLTDELWAEGANRDVILTATILLCIHNVLAFPDAEYQRLLYGGRTLIEADFDAIDTSDLSRASFWIYARQDVSLALENERPTLIPPKEWPAVPPPEETQEDALARRMLWLLARVIEVRFDGRSDADGKEQDELIFDLTSELFDWSMSIPGHANGVEVEDDLDLADGLEQTWFCVPSSAAGYLYSHLADILRLEFWRSRPTSPISDDLLDAALSGHALKIASIILRRETL
;
A
#
# COMPACT_ATOMS: atom_id res chain seq x y z
N MET A 1 -18.06 -0.58 20.39
CA MET A 1 -19.02 0.26 19.64
C MET A 1 -18.42 0.41 18.25
N SER A 2 -18.98 -0.25 17.24
CA SER A 2 -18.42 -0.20 15.87
C SER A 2 -19.17 0.86 15.10
N LEU A 3 -18.45 1.80 14.47
CA LEU A 3 -19.02 2.82 13.58
C LEU A 3 -19.85 2.22 12.44
N THR A 4 -19.63 0.93 12.13
CA THR A 4 -20.33 0.19 11.08
C THR A 4 -21.69 -0.39 11.49
N LYS A 5 -22.07 -0.37 12.78
CA LYS A 5 -23.39 -0.91 13.22
C LYS A 5 -24.52 0.12 13.18
N ASP A 6 -24.19 1.42 13.13
CA ASP A 6 -25.12 2.54 13.12
C ASP A 6 -24.89 3.44 11.89
N GLU A 7 -24.74 2.83 10.71
CA GLU A 7 -24.39 3.51 9.45
C GLU A 7 -25.34 4.67 9.14
N ASP A 8 -26.65 4.43 9.25
CA ASP A 8 -27.73 5.43 9.03
C ASP A 8 -27.61 6.69 9.92
N LEU A 9 -26.95 6.57 11.08
CA LEU A 9 -26.77 7.68 12.02
C LEU A 9 -25.49 8.49 11.73
N TRP A 10 -24.41 7.80 11.38
CA TRP A 10 -23.10 8.43 11.20
C TRP A 10 -22.86 8.95 9.79
N GLU A 11 -23.49 8.35 8.78
CA GLU A 11 -23.33 8.76 7.38
C GLU A 11 -23.69 10.24 7.15
N PRO A 12 -24.85 10.77 7.61
CA PRO A 12 -25.19 12.18 7.39
C PRO A 12 -24.22 13.14 8.09
N ILE A 13 -23.75 12.78 9.30
CA ILE A 13 -22.80 13.58 10.09
C ILE A 13 -21.44 13.60 9.40
N SER A 14 -21.00 12.45 8.93
CA SER A 14 -19.75 12.27 8.17
C SER A 14 -19.76 13.11 6.89
N MET A 15 -20.86 13.07 6.13
CA MET A 15 -21.04 13.86 4.91
C MET A 15 -21.08 15.37 5.16
N GLN A 16 -21.69 15.80 6.26
CA GLN A 16 -21.68 17.21 6.66
C GLN A 16 -20.26 17.70 6.93
N HIS A 17 -19.46 16.94 7.70
CA HIS A 17 -18.08 17.31 7.99
C HIS A 17 -17.17 17.23 6.76
N TYR A 18 -17.39 16.25 5.88
CA TYR A 18 -16.71 16.16 4.60
C TYR A 18 -16.92 17.44 3.78
N GLY A 19 -18.18 17.87 3.59
CA GLY A 19 -18.50 19.09 2.83
C GLY A 19 -17.95 20.37 3.47
N GLN A 20 -17.93 20.45 4.80
CA GLN A 20 -17.31 21.57 5.52
C GLN A 20 -15.79 21.60 5.32
N SER A 21 -15.12 20.47 5.44
CA SER A 21 -13.67 20.34 5.24
C SER A 21 -13.27 20.67 3.80
N LEU A 22 -14.04 20.23 2.80
CA LEU A 22 -13.79 20.55 1.40
C LEU A 22 -13.90 22.07 1.11
N ARG A 23 -14.87 22.75 1.73
CA ARG A 23 -15.00 24.20 1.63
C ARG A 23 -13.81 24.92 2.26
N LEU A 24 -13.41 24.52 3.47
CA LEU A 24 -12.25 25.10 4.16
C LEU A 24 -10.95 24.88 3.37
N LEU A 25 -10.76 23.69 2.81
CA LEU A 25 -9.62 23.39 1.95
C LEU A 25 -9.62 24.27 0.70
N THR A 26 -10.78 24.48 0.09
CA THR A 26 -10.90 25.38 -1.07
C THR A 26 -10.50 26.81 -0.69
N ASP A 27 -10.98 27.33 0.43
CA ASP A 27 -10.64 28.68 0.88
C ASP A 27 -9.13 28.81 1.19
N GLU A 28 -8.52 27.79 1.81
CA GLU A 28 -7.09 27.76 2.14
C GLU A 28 -6.21 27.67 0.88
N LEU A 29 -6.62 26.94 -0.15
CA LEU A 29 -5.87 26.83 -1.41
C LEU A 29 -5.65 28.17 -2.13
N TRP A 30 -6.54 29.14 -1.89
CA TRP A 30 -6.45 30.48 -2.49
C TRP A 30 -5.90 31.53 -1.53
N ALA A 31 -5.57 31.18 -0.29
CA ALA A 31 -5.08 32.11 0.72
C ALA A 31 -3.60 32.46 0.52
N GLU A 32 -3.23 33.73 0.74
CA GLU A 32 -1.83 34.13 0.79
C GLU A 32 -1.15 33.56 2.05
N GLY A 33 -0.03 32.87 1.88
CA GLY A 33 0.71 32.26 2.99
C GLY A 33 0.12 30.93 3.49
N ALA A 34 -0.72 30.28 2.69
CA ALA A 34 -1.35 29.02 3.03
C ALA A 34 -0.35 27.94 3.49
N ASN A 35 -0.75 27.18 4.50
CA ASN A 35 0.11 26.12 5.04
C ASN A 35 0.02 24.86 4.15
N ARG A 36 1.07 24.59 3.40
CA ARG A 36 1.15 23.46 2.47
C ARG A 36 0.98 22.10 3.14
N ASP A 37 1.52 21.92 4.34
CA ASP A 37 1.37 20.67 5.11
C ASP A 37 -0.10 20.42 5.46
N VAL A 38 -0.82 21.48 5.83
CA VAL A 38 -2.25 21.40 6.16
C VAL A 38 -3.08 21.09 4.90
N ILE A 39 -2.77 21.76 3.79
CA ILE A 39 -3.43 21.52 2.50
C ILE A 39 -3.25 20.06 2.05
N LEU A 40 -2.01 19.56 2.08
CA LEU A 40 -1.70 18.17 1.71
C LEU A 40 -2.43 17.20 2.64
N THR A 41 -2.30 17.37 3.96
CA THR A 41 -2.93 16.50 4.96
C THR A 41 -4.46 16.46 4.78
N ALA A 42 -5.09 17.63 4.64
CA ALA A 42 -6.54 17.71 4.43
C ALA A 42 -6.97 17.02 3.14
N THR A 43 -6.21 17.20 2.05
CA THR A 43 -6.44 16.53 0.76
C THR A 43 -6.39 15.01 0.91
N ILE A 44 -5.37 14.48 1.61
CA ILE A 44 -5.21 13.04 1.84
C ILE A 44 -6.33 12.48 2.75
N LEU A 45 -6.72 13.20 3.80
CA LEU A 45 -7.82 12.76 4.67
C LEU A 45 -9.17 12.75 3.95
N LEU A 46 -9.45 13.75 3.11
CA LEU A 46 -10.64 13.77 2.24
C LEU A 46 -10.60 12.63 1.22
N CYS A 47 -9.42 12.32 0.67
CA CYS A 47 -9.21 11.19 -0.23
C CYS A 47 -9.56 9.86 0.47
N ILE A 48 -9.07 9.64 1.71
CA ILE A 48 -9.41 8.45 2.52
C ILE A 48 -10.91 8.38 2.78
N HIS A 49 -11.55 9.49 3.13
CA HIS A 49 -12.99 9.52 3.37
C HIS A 49 -13.78 9.04 2.15
N ASN A 50 -13.44 9.51 0.95
CA ASN A 50 -14.08 9.04 -0.29
C ASN A 50 -13.87 7.55 -0.52
N VAL A 51 -12.65 7.03 -0.33
CA VAL A 51 -12.40 5.57 -0.46
C VAL A 51 -13.29 4.76 0.47
N LEU A 52 -13.50 5.24 1.70
CA LEU A 52 -14.27 4.51 2.72
C LEU A 52 -15.78 4.68 2.59
N ALA A 53 -16.26 5.83 2.12
CA ALA A 53 -17.68 6.15 2.06
C ALA A 53 -18.27 5.87 0.66
N PHE A 54 -17.58 6.30 -0.41
CA PHE A 54 -18.06 6.22 -1.80
C PHE A 54 -16.87 6.17 -2.76
N PRO A 55 -16.37 4.98 -3.15
CA PRO A 55 -15.35 4.87 -4.17
C PRO A 55 -15.93 5.30 -5.52
N ASP A 56 -15.77 6.58 -5.85
CA ASP A 56 -16.31 7.21 -7.05
C ASP A 56 -15.20 7.97 -7.82
N ALA A 57 -15.60 8.71 -8.86
CA ALA A 57 -14.65 9.50 -9.65
C ALA A 57 -13.98 10.64 -8.85
N GLU A 58 -14.53 11.07 -7.71
CA GLU A 58 -13.96 12.09 -6.85
C GLU A 58 -12.72 11.58 -6.11
N TYR A 59 -12.70 10.29 -5.71
CA TYR A 59 -11.50 9.66 -5.13
C TYR A 59 -10.27 9.82 -6.02
N GLN A 60 -10.37 9.42 -7.30
CA GLN A 60 -9.24 9.52 -8.22
C GLN A 60 -8.82 10.98 -8.40
N ARG A 61 -9.77 11.90 -8.53
CA ARG A 61 -9.48 13.34 -8.66
C ARG A 61 -8.71 13.89 -7.46
N LEU A 62 -9.10 13.52 -6.24
CA LEU A 62 -8.39 13.93 -5.02
C LEU A 62 -7.00 13.33 -4.94
N LEU A 63 -6.83 12.07 -5.36
CA LEU A 63 -5.51 11.45 -5.41
C LEU A 63 -4.60 12.15 -6.41
N TYR A 64 -5.09 12.46 -7.63
CA TYR A 64 -4.34 13.27 -8.60
C TYR A 64 -4.04 14.68 -8.07
N GLY A 65 -4.95 15.29 -7.30
CA GLY A 65 -4.69 16.55 -6.61
C GLY A 65 -3.57 16.44 -5.58
N GLY A 66 -3.57 15.38 -4.77
CA GLY A 66 -2.50 15.06 -3.82
C GLY A 66 -1.15 14.91 -4.50
N ARG A 67 -1.10 14.22 -5.64
CA ARG A 67 0.09 14.12 -6.49
C ARG A 67 0.63 15.50 -6.87
N THR A 68 -0.23 16.38 -7.40
CA THR A 68 0.19 17.73 -7.82
C THR A 68 0.76 18.54 -6.65
N LEU A 69 0.17 18.42 -5.46
CA LEU A 69 0.69 19.09 -4.26
C LEU A 69 2.06 18.55 -3.85
N ILE A 70 2.25 17.24 -3.90
CA ILE A 70 3.52 16.56 -3.62
C ILE A 70 4.60 16.98 -4.64
N GLU A 71 4.31 16.94 -5.93
CA GLU A 71 5.26 17.32 -6.99
C GLU A 71 5.62 18.82 -6.95
N ALA A 72 4.68 19.68 -6.54
CA ALA A 72 4.91 21.12 -6.44
C ALA A 72 5.89 21.52 -5.31
N ASP A 73 6.05 20.67 -4.30
CA ASP A 73 6.91 20.94 -3.15
C ASP A 73 7.58 19.68 -2.60
N PHE A 74 8.19 18.92 -3.52
CA PHE A 74 8.73 17.60 -3.21
C PHE A 74 9.77 17.63 -2.07
N ASP A 75 10.67 18.62 -2.09
CA ASP A 75 11.71 18.80 -1.07
C ASP A 75 11.12 19.13 0.30
N ALA A 76 9.93 19.73 0.38
CA ALA A 76 9.28 20.07 1.64
C ALA A 76 8.66 18.85 2.34
N ILE A 77 8.45 17.73 1.64
CA ILE A 77 7.81 16.55 2.24
C ILE A 77 8.63 16.01 3.40
N ASP A 78 9.96 16.05 3.27
CA ASP A 78 10.88 15.57 4.30
C ASP A 78 11.17 16.61 5.41
N THR A 79 10.60 17.82 5.29
CA THR A 79 10.85 18.90 6.27
C THR A 79 9.96 18.84 7.50
N SER A 80 8.81 18.15 7.41
CA SER A 80 7.88 18.00 8.54
C SER A 80 7.38 16.56 8.67
N ASP A 81 7.20 16.14 9.93
CA ASP A 81 6.65 14.81 10.22
C ASP A 81 5.23 14.64 9.65
N LEU A 82 4.47 15.74 9.56
CA LEU A 82 3.11 15.74 9.04
C LEU A 82 3.08 15.51 7.54
N SER A 83 3.92 16.21 6.77
CA SER A 83 3.99 16.03 5.31
C SER A 83 4.55 14.67 4.95
N ARG A 84 5.55 14.18 5.70
CA ARG A 84 6.05 12.80 5.54
C ARG A 84 4.96 11.77 5.84
N ALA A 85 4.19 11.92 6.91
CA ALA A 85 3.07 11.02 7.21
C ALA A 85 2.01 11.05 6.10
N SER A 86 1.66 12.24 5.62
CA SER A 86 0.71 12.42 4.51
C SER A 86 1.19 11.75 3.23
N PHE A 87 2.49 11.84 2.91
CA PHE A 87 3.07 11.13 1.78
C PHE A 87 2.93 9.61 1.90
N TRP A 88 3.25 9.02 3.05
CA TRP A 88 3.14 7.57 3.22
C TRP A 88 1.70 7.06 3.19
N ILE A 89 0.72 7.90 3.55
CA ILE A 89 -0.69 7.58 3.36
C ILE A 89 -1.07 7.67 1.88
N TYR A 90 -0.66 8.75 1.20
CA TYR A 90 -0.83 8.90 -0.26
C TYR A 90 -0.25 7.69 -1.02
N ALA A 91 0.98 7.27 -0.69
CA ALA A 91 1.69 6.18 -1.34
C ALA A 91 0.91 4.85 -1.26
N ARG A 92 0.23 4.58 -0.14
CA ARG A 92 -0.64 3.39 0.01
C ARG A 92 -1.83 3.44 -0.94
N GLN A 93 -2.44 4.62 -1.09
CA GLN A 93 -3.55 4.82 -2.02
C GLN A 93 -3.10 4.73 -3.48
N ASP A 94 -1.94 5.30 -3.81
CA ASP A 94 -1.35 5.24 -5.14
C ASP A 94 -1.01 3.80 -5.53
N VAL A 95 -0.37 3.02 -4.64
CA VAL A 95 -0.13 1.59 -4.83
C VAL A 95 -1.43 0.81 -5.05
N SER A 96 -2.48 1.10 -4.27
CA SER A 96 -3.78 0.43 -4.43
C SER A 96 -4.39 0.73 -5.81
N LEU A 97 -4.36 2.00 -6.24
CA LEU A 97 -4.85 2.41 -7.55
C LEU A 97 -4.01 1.82 -8.70
N ALA A 98 -2.70 1.71 -8.50
CA ALA A 98 -1.76 1.12 -9.45
C ALA A 98 -2.06 -0.37 -9.69
N LEU A 99 -2.32 -1.12 -8.61
CA LEU A 99 -2.74 -2.53 -8.68
C LEU A 99 -4.08 -2.69 -9.38
N GLU A 100 -5.09 -1.90 -9.01
CA GLU A 100 -6.44 -1.97 -9.59
C GLU A 100 -6.44 -1.71 -11.10
N ASN A 101 -5.57 -0.81 -11.57
CA ASN A 101 -5.51 -0.39 -12.97
C ASN A 101 -4.34 -1.02 -13.74
N GLU A 102 -3.64 -2.00 -13.15
CA GLU A 102 -2.47 -2.69 -13.75
C GLU A 102 -1.47 -1.71 -14.39
N ARG A 103 -1.09 -0.67 -13.64
CA ARG A 103 -0.20 0.40 -14.11
C ARG A 103 0.86 0.73 -13.05
N PRO A 104 1.95 1.42 -13.43
CA PRO A 104 2.89 1.98 -12.46
C PRO A 104 2.22 3.00 -11.52
N THR A 105 2.81 3.23 -10.35
CA THR A 105 2.36 4.28 -9.42
C THR A 105 2.44 5.66 -10.08
N LEU A 106 1.57 6.57 -9.66
CA LEU A 106 1.53 7.94 -10.18
C LEU A 106 2.83 8.69 -9.91
N ILE A 107 3.41 8.48 -8.72
CA ILE A 107 4.77 8.94 -8.38
C ILE A 107 5.71 7.75 -8.45
N PRO A 108 6.73 7.76 -9.32
CA PRO A 108 7.70 6.68 -9.44
C PRO A 108 8.40 6.38 -8.09
N PRO A 109 8.62 5.12 -7.69
CA PRO A 109 9.25 4.76 -6.42
C PRO A 109 10.66 5.36 -6.21
N LYS A 110 11.39 5.61 -7.31
CA LYS A 110 12.70 6.29 -7.29
C LYS A 110 12.61 7.76 -6.84
N GLU A 111 11.43 8.35 -6.94
CA GLU A 111 11.08 9.70 -6.55
C GLU A 111 10.29 9.69 -5.23
N TRP A 112 10.44 8.67 -4.37
CA TRP A 112 9.80 8.67 -3.06
C TRP A 112 10.75 9.29 -2.00
N PRO A 113 10.26 10.20 -1.13
CA PRO A 113 11.06 10.85 -0.11
C PRO A 113 11.38 9.91 1.06
N ALA A 114 12.56 10.13 1.67
CA ALA A 114 13.11 9.43 2.84
C ALA A 114 12.61 7.99 3.10
N VAL A 115 12.85 7.07 2.15
CA VAL A 115 12.57 5.64 2.34
C VAL A 115 13.33 5.13 3.57
N PRO A 116 12.68 4.44 4.52
CA PRO A 116 13.36 3.94 5.71
C PRO A 116 14.57 3.06 5.37
N PRO A 117 15.69 3.20 6.09
CA PRO A 117 16.88 2.41 5.83
C PRO A 117 16.67 0.95 6.26
N PRO A 118 17.43 -0.01 5.71
CA PRO A 118 17.27 -1.44 6.02
C PRO A 118 17.47 -1.82 7.49
N GLU A 119 18.23 -1.02 8.25
CA GLU A 119 18.52 -1.26 9.67
C GLU A 119 17.38 -0.81 10.60
N GLU A 120 16.38 -0.11 10.09
CA GLU A 120 15.23 0.33 10.88
C GLU A 120 14.35 -0.88 11.25
N THR A 121 13.94 -0.92 12.51
CA THR A 121 13.24 -2.07 13.10
C THR A 121 11.83 -1.73 13.57
N GLN A 122 11.45 -0.45 13.59
CA GLN A 122 10.08 -0.04 13.90
C GLN A 122 9.09 -0.57 12.87
N GLU A 123 7.97 -1.11 13.35
CA GLU A 123 7.00 -1.83 12.55
C GLU A 123 6.39 -0.98 11.43
N ASP A 124 6.14 0.31 11.68
CA ASP A 124 5.63 1.22 10.65
C ASP A 124 6.68 1.55 9.58
N ALA A 125 7.95 1.66 9.96
CA ALA A 125 9.03 1.87 9.02
C ALA A 125 9.31 0.62 8.17
N LEU A 126 9.25 -0.58 8.77
CA LEU A 126 9.30 -1.86 8.04
C LEU A 126 8.18 -1.95 7.01
N ALA A 127 6.96 -1.58 7.38
CA ALA A 127 5.81 -1.58 6.48
C ALA A 127 5.95 -0.56 5.33
N ARG A 128 6.46 0.65 5.61
CA ARG A 128 6.76 1.66 4.59
C ARG A 128 7.85 1.20 3.63
N ARG A 129 8.90 0.55 4.14
CA ARG A 129 9.96 -0.04 3.30
C ARG A 129 9.41 -1.12 2.39
N MET A 130 8.55 -2.01 2.91
CA MET A 130 7.91 -3.05 2.11
C MET A 130 6.93 -2.49 1.09
N LEU A 131 6.17 -1.44 1.44
CA LEU A 131 5.31 -0.72 0.49
C LEU A 131 6.13 -0.14 -0.67
N TRP A 132 7.29 0.45 -0.40
CA TRP A 132 8.19 0.97 -1.43
C TRP A 132 8.75 -0.15 -2.33
N LEU A 133 9.16 -1.28 -1.75
CA LEU A 133 9.58 -2.46 -2.52
C LEU A 133 8.44 -2.99 -3.42
N LEU A 134 7.22 -3.09 -2.90
CA LEU A 134 6.04 -3.46 -3.67
C LEU A 134 5.80 -2.47 -4.82
N ALA A 135 5.91 -1.17 -4.58
CA ALA A 135 5.76 -0.16 -5.62
C ALA A 135 6.81 -0.32 -6.74
N ARG A 136 8.05 -0.72 -6.42
CA ARG A 136 9.07 -1.05 -7.42
C ARG A 136 8.73 -2.31 -8.21
N VAL A 137 8.19 -3.35 -7.56
CA VAL A 137 7.71 -4.55 -8.26
C VAL A 137 6.57 -4.20 -9.23
N ILE A 138 5.63 -3.35 -8.80
CA ILE A 138 4.53 -2.83 -9.64
C ILE A 138 5.11 -2.06 -10.83
N GLU A 139 6.07 -1.16 -10.61
CA GLU A 139 6.72 -0.40 -11.67
C GLU A 139 7.34 -1.34 -12.70
N VAL A 140 8.15 -2.33 -12.29
CA VAL A 140 8.77 -3.28 -13.23
C VAL A 140 7.74 -4.16 -13.95
N ARG A 141 6.67 -4.58 -13.26
CA ARG A 141 5.63 -5.46 -13.82
C ARG A 141 4.73 -4.76 -14.84
N PHE A 142 4.45 -3.47 -14.64
CA PHE A 142 3.47 -2.73 -15.43
C PHE A 142 4.08 -1.57 -16.24
N ASP A 143 5.39 -1.34 -16.19
CA ASP A 143 6.03 -0.39 -17.10
C ASP A 143 5.90 -0.87 -18.55
N GLY A 144 5.26 -0.05 -19.38
CA GLY A 144 5.04 -0.33 -20.80
C GLY A 144 6.31 -0.17 -21.65
N ARG A 145 7.43 0.25 -21.05
CA ARG A 145 8.73 0.39 -21.71
C ARG A 145 9.49 -0.94 -21.67
N SER A 146 8.97 -1.95 -22.38
CA SER A 146 9.75 -3.16 -22.63
C SER A 146 10.85 -2.86 -23.63
N ASP A 147 12.10 -3.13 -23.25
CA ASP A 147 13.18 -3.42 -24.19
C ASP A 147 12.78 -4.67 -25.01
N ALA A 148 13.25 -4.75 -26.26
CA ALA A 148 12.78 -5.75 -27.22
C ALA A 148 13.04 -7.21 -26.80
N ASP A 149 13.90 -7.44 -25.81
CA ASP A 149 14.30 -8.76 -25.30
C ASP A 149 13.87 -8.97 -23.83
N GLY A 150 13.38 -7.94 -23.14
CA GLY A 150 12.89 -8.04 -21.77
C GLY A 150 13.93 -8.27 -20.68
N LYS A 151 15.22 -8.21 -21.03
CA LYS A 151 16.33 -8.60 -20.15
C LYS A 151 16.54 -7.62 -19.00
N GLU A 152 16.35 -6.33 -19.27
CA GLU A 152 16.50 -5.30 -18.25
C GLU A 152 15.47 -5.51 -17.12
N GLN A 153 14.21 -5.83 -17.44
CA GLN A 153 13.24 -6.10 -16.39
C GLN A 153 13.49 -7.43 -15.67
N ASP A 154 14.02 -8.45 -16.36
CA ASP A 154 14.40 -9.71 -15.72
C ASP A 154 15.51 -9.49 -14.67
N GLU A 155 16.52 -8.68 -15.00
CA GLU A 155 17.58 -8.27 -14.06
C GLU A 155 16.99 -7.47 -12.89
N LEU A 156 16.11 -6.49 -13.15
CA LEU A 156 15.47 -5.69 -12.11
C LEU A 156 14.61 -6.54 -11.17
N ILE A 157 13.84 -7.51 -11.69
CA ILE A 157 13.05 -8.44 -10.87
C ILE A 157 13.95 -9.37 -10.06
N PHE A 158 15.09 -9.79 -10.61
CA PHE A 158 16.07 -10.60 -9.90
C PHE A 158 16.70 -9.82 -8.73
N ASP A 159 17.08 -8.57 -8.94
CA ASP A 159 17.59 -7.70 -7.88
C ASP A 159 16.53 -7.44 -6.80
N LEU A 160 15.30 -7.15 -7.20
CA LEU A 160 14.16 -6.97 -6.29
C LEU A 160 13.87 -8.23 -5.47
N THR A 161 14.08 -9.42 -6.05
CA THR A 161 13.96 -10.69 -5.30
C THR A 161 14.91 -10.76 -4.13
N SER A 162 16.15 -10.30 -4.34
CA SER A 162 17.16 -10.26 -3.27
C SER A 162 16.77 -9.25 -2.20
N GLU A 163 16.31 -8.06 -2.58
CA GLU A 163 15.86 -7.04 -1.61
C GLU A 163 14.62 -7.47 -0.81
N LEU A 164 13.66 -8.16 -1.45
CA LEU A 164 12.49 -8.74 -0.77
C LEU A 164 12.89 -9.81 0.24
N PHE A 165 13.83 -10.68 -0.17
CA PHE A 165 14.38 -11.70 0.71
C PHE A 165 15.10 -11.08 1.91
N ASP A 166 15.96 -10.08 1.68
CA ASP A 166 16.68 -9.37 2.73
C ASP A 166 15.73 -8.70 3.71
N TRP A 167 14.66 -8.05 3.22
CA TRP A 167 13.61 -7.49 4.07
C TRP A 167 12.95 -8.56 4.93
N SER A 168 12.60 -9.72 4.35
CA SER A 168 11.97 -10.82 5.11
C SER A 168 12.87 -11.38 6.21
N MET A 169 14.19 -11.38 5.97
CA MET A 169 15.19 -11.87 6.92
C MET A 169 15.54 -10.84 7.99
N SER A 170 15.30 -9.55 7.74
CA SER A 170 15.58 -8.47 8.69
C SER A 170 14.43 -8.21 9.67
N ILE A 171 13.27 -8.87 9.50
CA ILE A 171 12.10 -8.62 10.36
C ILE A 171 12.40 -9.08 11.80
N PRO A 172 12.32 -8.18 12.78
CA PRO A 172 12.54 -8.50 14.17
C PRO A 172 11.33 -9.24 14.76
N GLY A 173 11.56 -10.15 15.72
CA GLY A 173 10.52 -11.04 16.23
C GLY A 173 9.24 -10.38 16.75
N HIS A 174 9.33 -9.15 17.30
CA HIS A 174 8.16 -8.39 17.76
C HIS A 174 7.22 -7.92 16.63
N ALA A 175 7.72 -7.81 15.40
CA ALA A 175 6.93 -7.41 14.24
C ALA A 175 6.25 -8.60 13.56
N ASN A 176 6.53 -9.84 13.99
CA ASN A 176 5.97 -11.05 13.40
C ASN A 176 4.51 -11.27 13.81
N GLY A 177 3.76 -11.87 12.90
CA GLY A 177 2.42 -12.39 13.20
C GLY A 177 2.50 -13.64 14.07
N VAL A 178 1.48 -13.85 14.89
CA VAL A 178 1.27 -15.08 15.65
C VAL A 178 0.16 -15.86 14.96
N GLU A 179 0.47 -17.07 14.51
CA GLU A 179 -0.53 -18.01 14.01
C GLU A 179 -1.39 -18.47 15.20
N VAL A 180 -2.71 -18.31 15.05
CA VAL A 180 -3.67 -18.73 16.05
C VAL A 180 -4.21 -20.07 15.61
N GLU A 181 -3.81 -21.12 16.33
CA GLU A 181 -4.47 -22.42 16.27
C GLU A 181 -5.90 -22.24 16.79
N ASP A 182 -6.89 -22.41 15.92
CA ASP A 182 -8.30 -22.45 16.31
C ASP A 182 -8.79 -23.91 16.27
N ASP A 183 -9.56 -24.32 17.29
CA ASP A 183 -10.29 -25.61 17.32
C ASP A 183 -11.48 -25.64 16.33
N LEU A 184 -11.68 -24.54 15.59
CA LEU A 184 -12.67 -24.42 14.53
C LEU A 184 -11.95 -24.76 13.23
N ASP A 185 -12.31 -25.89 12.63
CA ASP A 185 -11.98 -26.23 11.24
C ASP A 185 -12.47 -25.10 10.32
N LEU A 186 -11.68 -24.03 10.20
CA LEU A 186 -11.82 -23.06 9.14
C LEU A 186 -11.68 -23.87 7.84
N ALA A 187 -12.68 -23.77 6.98
CA ALA A 187 -12.73 -24.55 5.76
C ALA A 187 -11.40 -24.41 5.00
N ASP A 188 -10.85 -25.55 4.55
CA ASP A 188 -9.69 -25.64 3.65
C ASP A 188 -8.32 -25.19 4.20
N GLY A 189 -8.01 -25.44 5.48
CA GLY A 189 -6.64 -25.26 6.01
C GLY A 189 -6.21 -23.80 6.16
N LEU A 190 -7.19 -22.92 6.30
CA LEU A 190 -7.00 -21.50 6.49
C LEU A 190 -6.72 -21.22 7.98
N GLU A 191 -5.49 -20.84 8.32
CA GLU A 191 -5.13 -20.43 9.67
C GLU A 191 -5.31 -18.91 9.83
N GLN A 192 -5.59 -18.42 11.03
CA GLN A 192 -5.67 -16.98 11.27
C GLN A 192 -4.33 -16.45 11.79
N THR A 193 -3.82 -15.35 11.22
CA THR A 193 -2.57 -14.71 11.68
C THR A 193 -2.88 -13.38 12.37
N TRP A 194 -2.46 -13.26 13.63
CA TRP A 194 -2.66 -12.05 14.44
C TRP A 194 -1.40 -11.21 14.53
N PHE A 195 -1.56 -9.89 14.42
CA PHE A 195 -0.45 -8.93 14.58
C PHE A 195 -0.74 -7.97 15.73
N CYS A 196 0.29 -7.65 16.50
CA CYS A 196 0.19 -6.69 17.60
C CYS A 196 -0.08 -5.26 17.12
N VAL A 197 0.40 -4.92 15.91
CA VAL A 197 0.25 -3.59 15.31
C VAL A 197 -0.21 -3.70 13.86
N PRO A 198 -1.20 -2.88 13.43
CA PRO A 198 -1.71 -2.91 12.06
C PRO A 198 -0.65 -2.68 10.98
N SER A 199 0.37 -1.88 11.26
CA SER A 199 1.45 -1.64 10.30
C SER A 199 2.24 -2.90 9.97
N SER A 200 2.51 -3.79 10.95
CA SER A 200 3.14 -5.09 10.66
C SER A 200 2.28 -5.94 9.74
N ALA A 201 0.97 -6.05 10.03
CA ALA A 201 0.05 -6.79 9.17
C ALA A 201 0.08 -6.23 7.74
N ALA A 202 0.05 -4.90 7.59
CA ALA A 202 0.17 -4.25 6.29
C ALA A 202 1.51 -4.57 5.59
N GLY A 203 2.63 -4.55 6.31
CA GLY A 203 3.94 -4.94 5.77
C GLY A 203 3.95 -6.36 5.21
N TYR A 204 3.41 -7.32 5.95
CA TYR A 204 3.28 -8.71 5.49
C TYR A 204 2.33 -8.86 4.29
N LEU A 205 1.21 -8.12 4.28
CA LEU A 205 0.32 -8.07 3.10
C LEU A 205 1.05 -7.56 1.87
N TYR A 206 1.81 -6.47 2.00
CA TYR A 206 2.60 -5.92 0.89
C TYR A 206 3.68 -6.89 0.42
N SER A 207 4.32 -7.62 1.34
CA SER A 207 5.32 -8.64 1.01
C SER A 207 4.71 -9.77 0.18
N HIS A 208 3.58 -10.34 0.61
CA HIS A 208 2.92 -11.40 -0.15
C HIS A 208 2.36 -10.91 -1.50
N LEU A 209 1.86 -9.68 -1.57
CA LEU A 209 1.45 -9.08 -2.85
C LEU A 209 2.65 -8.90 -3.78
N ALA A 210 3.80 -8.45 -3.27
CA ALA A 210 5.02 -8.29 -4.06
C ALA A 210 5.50 -9.64 -4.62
N ASP A 211 5.47 -10.70 -3.80
CA ASP A 211 5.81 -12.05 -4.24
C ASP A 211 4.83 -12.56 -5.31
N ILE A 212 3.52 -12.35 -5.15
CA ILE A 212 2.53 -12.74 -6.17
C ILE A 212 2.82 -12.03 -7.50
N LEU A 213 3.00 -10.71 -7.50
CA LEU A 213 3.26 -9.95 -8.73
C LEU A 213 4.55 -10.39 -9.40
N ARG A 214 5.59 -10.69 -8.61
CA ARG A 214 6.85 -11.23 -9.11
C ARG A 214 6.67 -12.62 -9.73
N LEU A 215 5.94 -13.51 -9.07
CA LEU A 215 5.68 -14.86 -9.58
C LEU A 215 4.85 -14.78 -10.87
N GLU A 216 3.85 -13.91 -10.92
CA GLU A 216 3.07 -13.63 -12.14
C GLU A 216 3.92 -13.00 -13.25
N PHE A 217 4.89 -12.15 -12.92
CA PHE A 217 5.89 -11.68 -13.88
C PHE A 217 6.61 -12.88 -14.52
N TRP A 218 7.20 -13.77 -13.71
CA TRP A 218 7.92 -14.94 -14.22
C TRP A 218 7.02 -15.90 -15.00
N ARG A 219 5.77 -16.10 -14.55
CA ARG A 219 4.76 -16.89 -15.27
C ARG A 219 4.50 -16.37 -16.68
N SER A 220 4.52 -15.05 -16.86
CA SER A 220 4.34 -14.42 -18.17
C SER A 220 5.60 -14.49 -19.07
N ARG A 221 6.76 -14.85 -18.52
CA ARG A 221 8.03 -14.91 -19.25
C ARG A 221 8.22 -16.28 -19.92
N PRO A 222 8.52 -16.33 -21.24
CA PRO A 222 8.76 -17.59 -21.95
C PRO A 222 9.94 -18.40 -21.41
N THR A 223 10.93 -17.73 -20.82
CA THR A 223 12.16 -18.30 -20.26
C THR A 223 12.15 -18.23 -18.74
N SER A 224 10.99 -18.42 -18.10
CA SER A 224 10.88 -18.48 -16.65
C SER A 224 11.90 -19.47 -16.06
N PRO A 225 12.67 -19.06 -15.03
CA PRO A 225 13.56 -19.97 -14.32
C PRO A 225 12.80 -20.91 -13.38
N ILE A 226 11.50 -20.70 -13.19
CA ILE A 226 10.64 -21.44 -12.25
C ILE A 226 9.63 -22.27 -13.05
N SER A 227 9.51 -23.56 -12.72
CA SER A 227 8.51 -24.43 -13.34
C SER A 227 7.09 -24.06 -12.93
N ASP A 228 6.12 -24.24 -13.83
CA ASP A 228 4.71 -23.91 -13.62
C ASP A 228 4.12 -24.52 -12.33
N ASP A 229 4.42 -25.80 -12.03
CA ASP A 229 3.92 -26.46 -10.81
C ASP A 229 4.40 -25.75 -9.52
N LEU A 230 5.64 -25.23 -9.53
CA LEU A 230 6.20 -24.49 -8.40
C LEU A 230 5.62 -23.07 -8.32
N LEU A 231 5.37 -22.43 -9.47
CA LEU A 231 4.70 -21.13 -9.53
C LEU A 231 3.29 -21.22 -8.96
N ASP A 232 2.49 -22.19 -9.40
CA ASP A 232 1.10 -22.36 -8.94
C ASP A 232 1.01 -22.66 -7.45
N ALA A 233 1.92 -23.50 -6.93
CA ALA A 233 1.99 -23.78 -5.50
C ALA A 233 2.38 -22.53 -4.69
N ALA A 234 3.37 -21.76 -5.16
CA ALA A 234 3.84 -20.55 -4.48
C ALA A 234 2.77 -19.44 -4.50
N LEU A 235 2.13 -19.20 -5.66
CA LEU A 235 1.04 -18.24 -5.82
C LEU A 235 -0.11 -18.57 -4.86
N SER A 236 -0.52 -19.85 -4.81
CA SER A 236 -1.56 -20.31 -3.90
C SER A 236 -1.17 -20.11 -2.43
N GLY A 237 0.09 -20.41 -2.08
CA GLY A 237 0.62 -20.22 -0.73
C GLY A 237 0.57 -18.76 -0.27
N HIS A 238 1.03 -17.83 -1.11
CA HIS A 238 0.97 -16.39 -0.80
C HIS A 238 -0.47 -15.87 -0.72
N ALA A 239 -1.36 -16.32 -1.62
CA ALA A 239 -2.77 -15.94 -1.57
C ALA A 239 -3.45 -16.41 -0.26
N LEU A 240 -3.15 -17.64 0.18
CA LEU A 240 -3.64 -18.16 1.47
C LEU A 240 -3.09 -17.35 2.66
N LYS A 241 -1.82 -16.93 2.63
CA LYS A 241 -1.26 -16.06 3.68
C LYS A 241 -1.87 -14.65 3.67
N ILE A 242 -2.23 -14.10 2.51
CA ILE A 242 -3.01 -12.85 2.46
C ILE A 242 -4.38 -13.04 3.14
N ALA A 243 -5.06 -14.14 2.82
CA ALA A 243 -6.34 -14.48 3.45
C ALA A 243 -6.18 -14.64 4.97
N SER A 244 -5.16 -15.36 5.45
CA SER A 244 -4.90 -15.58 6.89
C SER A 244 -4.75 -14.28 7.68
N ILE A 245 -4.17 -13.25 7.06
CA ILE A 245 -3.96 -11.93 7.68
C ILE A 245 -5.26 -11.11 7.69
N ILE A 246 -6.10 -11.21 6.65
CA ILE A 246 -7.30 -10.37 6.48
C ILE A 246 -8.50 -10.92 7.25
N LEU A 247 -8.54 -12.23 7.52
CA LEU A 247 -9.62 -12.86 8.27
C LEU A 247 -9.89 -12.12 9.59
N ARG A 248 -11.09 -11.54 9.69
CA ARG A 248 -11.62 -11.01 10.94
C ARG A 248 -12.60 -12.00 11.53
N ARG A 249 -12.51 -12.21 12.85
CA ARG A 249 -13.62 -12.79 13.59
C ARG A 249 -14.79 -11.82 13.52
N GLU A 250 -15.88 -12.22 12.88
CA GLU A 250 -17.18 -11.67 13.24
C GLU A 250 -17.49 -12.14 14.65
N THR A 251 -17.31 -11.26 15.62
CA THR A 251 -17.75 -11.54 16.99
C THR A 251 -19.27 -11.59 17.01
N LEU A 252 -19.81 -12.79 17.25
CA LEU A 252 -21.19 -13.04 17.68
C LEU A 252 -21.56 -12.22 18.93
#